data_AF-A0A9N9JSI5-F1
#
_entry.id   AF-A0A9N9JSI5-F1
#
_cell.length_a   1.000
_cell.length_b   1.000
_cell.length_c   1.000
_cell.angle_alpha   90.00
_cell.angle_beta   90.00
_cell.angle_gamma   90.00
#
_symmetry.space_group_name_H-M   'P 1'
#
loop_
_entity.id
_entity.type
_entity.pdbx_description
1 polymer ?
#
loop_
_entity_poly.entity_id
_entity_poly.type
_entity_poly.pdbx_seq_one_letter_code
_entity_poly.pdbx_strand_id
1 'polypeptide(L)' 'PIGTIGIVVIPTDNRYTQGARKYVRTSKYKILLTNIDDLCTDLIDFVARMEVFQFSKD' A
#
# COMPACT_ATOMS: atom_id res chain seq x y z
N PRO A 1 10.37 13.79 9.11
CA PRO A 1 10.16 12.43 9.67
C PRO A 1 8.97 11.75 8.99
N ILE A 2 9.20 10.63 8.31
CA ILE A 2 8.11 9.76 7.88
C ILE A 2 7.55 9.18 9.18
N GLY A 3 6.45 9.74 9.68
CA GLY A 3 5.74 9.18 10.85
C GLY A 3 5.29 7.75 10.57
N THR A 4 4.90 7.01 11.61
CA THR A 4 4.39 5.63 11.45
C THR A 4 3.22 5.60 10.46
N ILE A 5 3.34 4.75 9.43
CA ILE A 5 2.28 4.46 8.46
C ILE A 5 1.70 3.10 8.82
N GLY A 6 0.37 3.04 8.97
CA GLY A 6 -0.35 1.77 9.06
C GLY A 6 -0.84 1.35 7.68
N ILE A 7 -0.67 0.09 7.31
CA ILE A 7 -1.24 -0.48 6.08
C ILE A 7 -2.21 -1.57 6.50
N VAL A 8 -3.45 -1.47 6.04
CA VAL A 8 -4.46 -2.50 6.20
C VAL A 8 -4.73 -3.09 4.82
N VAL A 9 -4.70 -4.42 4.75
CA VAL A 9 -4.88 -5.19 3.52
C VAL A 9 -6.06 -6.12 3.71
N ILE A 10 -6.91 -6.23 2.70
CA ILE A 10 -8.03 -7.17 2.65
C ILE A 10 -7.97 -8.01 1.38
N PRO A 11 -8.65 -9.18 1.34
CA PRO A 11 -8.89 -9.89 0.09
C PRO A 11 -9.56 -8.98 -0.94
N THR A 12 -9.26 -9.16 -2.22
CA THR A 12 -9.76 -8.31 -3.33
C THR A 12 -11.28 -8.25 -3.39
N ASP A 13 -11.95 -9.36 -3.10
CA ASP A 13 -13.41 -9.45 -3.13
C ASP A 13 -14.09 -8.75 -1.94
N ASN A 14 -13.31 -8.37 -0.93
CA ASN A 14 -13.83 -7.67 0.24
C ASN A 14 -13.83 -6.15 0.02
N ARG A 15 -14.66 -5.46 0.82
CA ARG A 15 -14.73 -4.00 0.82
C ARG A 15 -14.61 -3.47 2.23
N TYR A 16 -13.85 -2.39 2.37
CA TYR A 16 -13.86 -1.62 3.61
C TYR A 16 -15.26 -1.07 3.90
N THR A 17 -15.63 -1.01 5.17
CA THR A 17 -16.86 -0.33 5.59
C THR A 17 -16.73 1.18 5.37
N GLN A 18 -17.87 1.89 5.30
CA GLN A 18 -17.85 3.35 5.28
C GLN A 18 -17.21 3.92 6.56
N GLY A 19 -17.40 3.24 7.69
CA GLY A 19 -16.76 3.57 8.97
C GLY A 19 -15.24 3.52 8.90
N ALA A 20 -14.67 2.44 8.33
CA ALA A 20 -13.22 2.32 8.14
C ALA A 20 -12.65 3.44 7.24
N ARG A 21 -13.32 3.74 6.11
CA ARG A 21 -12.93 4.85 5.25
C ARG A 21 -13.00 6.21 5.95
N LYS A 22 -14.04 6.43 6.77
CA LYS A 22 -14.19 7.67 7.55
C LYS A 22 -13.09 7.79 8.61
N TYR A 23 -12.83 6.70 9.33
CA TYR A 23 -11.78 6.66 10.36
C TYR A 23 -10.42 7.05 9.79
N VAL A 24 -10.02 6.47 8.65
CA VAL A 24 -8.73 6.78 8.01
C VAL A 24 -8.62 8.24 7.61
N ARG A 25 -9.71 8.87 7.14
CA ARG A 25 -9.72 10.31 6.79
C ARG A 25 -9.57 11.23 8.01
N THR A 26 -10.09 10.82 9.16
CA THR A 26 -10.06 11.62 10.39
C THR A 26 -8.94 11.22 11.34
N SER A 27 -8.19 10.17 11.03
CA SER A 27 -7.14 9.65 11.89
C SER A 27 -5.95 10.59 11.93
N LYS A 28 -5.34 10.73 13.11
CA LYS A 28 -4.03 11.38 13.26
C LYS A 28 -2.89 10.55 12.67
N TYR A 29 -3.13 9.27 12.39
CA TYR A 29 -2.18 8.35 11.76
C TYR A 29 -2.39 8.32 10.26
N LYS A 30 -1.30 8.21 9.50
CA LYS A 30 -1.36 7.90 8.08
C LYS A 30 -1.69 6.42 7.93
N ILE A 31 -2.90 6.12 7.46
CA ILE A 31 -3.34 4.75 7.20
C ILE A 31 -3.65 4.60 5.72
N LEU A 32 -3.08 3.56 5.10
CA LEU A 32 -3.41 3.13 3.74
C LEU A 32 -4.34 1.93 3.83
N LEU A 33 -5.47 2.03 3.13
CA LEU A 33 -6.39 0.92 2.93
C LEU A 33 -6.15 0.41 1.52
N THR A 34 -5.73 -0.85 1.38
CA THR A 34 -5.50 -1.49 0.09
C THR A 34 -6.12 -2.88 0.05
N ASN A 35 -6.17 -3.50 -1.13
CA ASN A 35 -6.48 -4.92 -1.28
C ASN A 35 -5.20 -5.70 -1.67
N ILE A 36 -5.29 -7.02 -1.67
CA ILE A 36 -4.13 -7.88 -1.92
C ILE A 36 -3.61 -7.76 -3.36
N ASP A 37 -4.49 -7.62 -4.35
CA ASP A 37 -4.07 -7.54 -5.76
C ASP A 37 -3.34 -6.22 -6.07
N ASP A 38 -3.84 -5.10 -5.55
CA ASP A 38 -3.21 -3.80 -5.66
C ASP A 38 -1.83 -3.83 -4.98
N LEU A 39 -1.73 -4.42 -3.78
CA LEU A 39 -0.46 -4.57 -3.07
C LEU A 39 0.54 -5.45 -3.84
N CYS A 40 0.09 -6.57 -4.40
CA CYS A 40 0.93 -7.44 -5.21
C CYS A 40 1.42 -6.74 -6.48
N THR A 41 0.55 -5.98 -7.16
CA THR A 41 0.91 -5.19 -8.33
C THR A 41 1.97 -4.15 -7.99
N ASP A 42 1.76 -3.38 -6.92
CA ASP A 42 2.72 -2.36 -6.46
C ASP A 42 4.08 -2.99 -6.08
N LEU A 43 4.07 -4.18 -5.46
CA LEU A 43 5.30 -4.90 -5.09
C LEU A 43 6.05 -5.40 -6.33
N ILE A 44 5.35 -5.95 -7.31
CA ILE A 44 5.96 -6.41 -8.57
C ILE A 44 6.61 -5.22 -9.29
N ASP A 45 5.90 -4.10 -9.42
CA ASP A 45 6.42 -2.89 -10.04
C ASP A 45 7.63 -2.33 -9.30
N PHE A 46 7.61 -2.35 -7.96
CA PHE A 46 8.74 -1.92 -7.15
C PHE A 46 9.97 -2.79 -7.39
N VAL A 47 9.82 -4.12 -7.37
CA VAL A 47 10.91 -5.07 -7.61
C VAL A 47 11.47 -4.90 -9.03
N ALA A 48 10.61 -4.79 -10.04
CA ALA A 48 11.05 -4.58 -11.42
C ALA A 48 11.89 -3.30 -11.59
N ARG A 49 11.48 -2.20 -10.94
CA ARG A 49 12.26 -0.94 -10.95
C ARG A 49 13.60 -1.09 -10.24
N MET A 50 13.64 -1.86 -9.15
CA MET A 50 14.86 -2.14 -8.40
C MET A 50 15.85 -3.01 -9.20
N GLU A 51 15.35 -4.03 -9.91
CA GLU A 51 16.17 -4.87 -10.78
C GLU A 51 16.74 -4.07 -11.96
N VAL A 52 15.91 -3.28 -12.66
CA VAL A 52 16.38 -2.41 -13.76
C VAL A 52 17.44 -1.42 -13.25
N PHE A 53 17.25 -0.86 -12.06
CA PHE A 53 18.24 0.04 -11.47
C PHE A 53 19.56 -0.66 -11.13
N GLN A 54 19.53 -1.93 -10.72
CA GLN A 54 20.75 -2.72 -10.50
C GLN A 54 21.48 -2.98 -11.83
N PHE A 55 20.79 -3.44 -12.88
CA PHE A 55 21.41 -3.69 -14.18
C PHE A 55 21.93 -2.41 -14.87
N SER A 56 21.36 -1.23 -14.59
CA SER A 56 21.85 0.04 -15.13
C SER A 56 23.14 0.57 -14.47
N LYS A 57 23.59 -0.08 -13.39
CA LYS A 57 24.78 0.33 -12.62
C LYS A 57 26.02 -0.53 -12.89
N ASP A 58 25.86 -1.65 -13.58
CA ASP A 58 26.94 -2.54 -14.01
C ASP A 58 27.45 -2.16 -15.42
#